data_AF-A0A7C4DE01-F1
#
_entry.id   AF-A0A7C4DE01-F1
#
_cell.length_a   1.000
_cell.length_b   1.000
_cell.length_c   1.000
_cell.angle_alpha   90.00
_cell.angle_beta   90.00
_cell.angle_gamma   90.00
#
_symmetry.space_group_name_H-M   'P 1'
#
loop_
_entity.id
_entity.type
_entity.pdbx_description
1 polymer ?
#
loop_
_entity_poly.entity_id
_entity_poly.type
_entity_poly.pdbx_seq_one_letter_code
_entity_poly.pdbx_strand_id
1 'polypeptide(L)'
;RFAEVLRAEGIPLSPGYSRPLYREPYLNYYVKCPLSCPFYGKNVDYAKVHLPKSEKACYSEGMWLPQYVLLGSREDMDDIVAAFEKVRENIDELKPF
;
A
#
# COMPACT_ATOMS: atom_id res chain seq x y z
N ARG A 1 7.15 -0.56 9.55
CA ARG A 1 7.91 -1.64 10.23
C ARG A 1 8.17 -2.87 9.38
N PHE A 2 7.20 -3.68 8.93
CA PHE A 2 7.52 -4.90 8.15
C PHE A 2 8.40 -4.60 6.91
N ALA A 3 8.05 -3.56 6.14
CA ALA A 3 8.87 -3.09 5.03
C ALA A 3 10.25 -2.53 5.43
N GLU A 4 10.41 -2.01 6.66
CA GLU A 4 11.73 -1.57 7.16
C GLU A 4 12.62 -2.77 7.51
N VAL A 5 12.03 -3.79 8.14
CA VAL A 5 12.77 -5.01 8.53
C VAL A 5 13.24 -5.76 7.29
N LEU A 6 12.36 -5.98 6.30
CA LEU A 6 12.76 -6.62 5.05
C LEU A 6 13.80 -5.81 4.27
N ARG A 7 13.77 -4.48 4.32
CA ARG A 7 14.85 -3.64 3.77
C ARG A 7 16.17 -3.84 4.52
N ALA A 8 16.13 -4.05 5.83
CA ALA A 8 17.33 -4.37 6.62
C ALA A 8 17.88 -5.77 6.30
N GLU A 9 17.02 -6.71 5.90
CA GLU A 9 17.40 -8.02 5.32
C GLU A 9 17.90 -7.90 3.86
N GLY A 10 17.98 -6.69 3.30
CA GLY A 10 18.51 -6.43 1.97
C GLY A 10 17.48 -6.46 0.84
N ILE A 11 16.20 -6.71 1.13
CA ILE A 11 15.14 -6.76 0.11
C ILE A 11 14.55 -5.35 -0.10
N PRO A 12 14.68 -4.74 -1.30
CA PRO A 12 14.07 -3.44 -1.55
C PRO A 12 12.54 -3.57 -1.63
N LEU A 13 11.82 -2.95 -0.70
CA LEU A 13 10.38 -2.77 -0.79
C LEU A 13 9.91 -1.49 -0.10
N SER A 14 8.69 -1.08 -0.44
CA SER A 14 8.00 0.02 0.21
C SER A 14 6.62 -0.41 0.71
N PRO A 15 6.01 0.34 1.63
CA PRO A 15 4.56 0.32 1.79
C PRO A 15 3.88 0.53 0.43
N GLY A 16 2.69 -0.06 0.27
CA GLY A 16 1.86 0.16 -0.92
C GLY A 16 1.22 1.55 -0.92
N TYR A 17 0.06 1.68 -1.55
CA TYR A 17 -0.71 2.93 -1.50
C TYR A 17 -0.99 3.35 -0.05
N SER A 18 -0.53 4.53 0.35
CA SER A 18 -0.68 5.01 1.73
C SER A 18 -2.13 5.34 2.12
N ARG A 19 -3.02 5.51 1.14
CA ARG A 19 -4.43 5.81 1.33
C ARG A 19 -5.26 5.42 0.10
N PRO A 20 -6.54 5.06 0.28
CA PRO A 20 -7.46 4.88 -0.84
C PRO A 20 -7.69 6.19 -1.58
N LEU A 21 -7.90 6.11 -2.89
CA LEU A 21 -8.09 7.26 -3.77
C LEU A 21 -9.16 8.24 -3.26
N TYR A 22 -10.31 7.76 -2.79
CA TYR A 22 -11.40 8.62 -2.29
C TYR A 22 -11.07 9.39 -1.00
N ARG A 23 -9.92 9.10 -0.38
CA ARG A 23 -9.38 9.83 0.79
C ARG A 23 -8.20 10.74 0.42
N GLU A 24 -7.85 10.85 -0.85
CA GLU A 24 -6.78 11.72 -1.31
C GLU A 24 -7.15 13.21 -1.15
N PRO A 25 -6.31 14.03 -0.48
CA PRO A 25 -6.64 15.43 -0.22
C PRO A 25 -6.89 16.26 -1.48
N TYR A 26 -6.24 15.91 -2.60
CA TYR A 26 -6.41 16.64 -3.85
C TYR A 26 -7.83 16.51 -4.42
N LEU A 27 -8.61 15.47 -4.05
CA LEU A 27 -10.00 15.37 -4.49
C LEU A 27 -10.87 16.52 -3.97
N ASN A 28 -10.45 17.21 -2.90
CA ASN A 28 -11.11 18.41 -2.41
C ASN A 28 -11.13 19.54 -3.45
N TYR A 29 -10.16 19.57 -4.36
CA TYR A 29 -10.14 20.52 -5.48
C TYR A 29 -11.35 20.34 -6.41
N TYR A 30 -11.82 19.10 -6.56
CA TYR A 30 -12.88 18.72 -7.50
C TYR A 30 -14.28 18.71 -6.89
N VAL A 31 -14.44 19.01 -5.59
CA VAL A 31 -15.73 19.01 -4.88
C VAL A 31 -16.73 19.98 -5.52
N LYS A 32 -16.26 21.05 -6.16
CA LYS A 32 -17.06 21.94 -7.00
C LYS A 32 -17.20 21.33 -8.41
N CYS A 33 -17.01 22.08 -9.49
CA CYS A 33 -16.93 21.47 -10.82
C CYS A 33 -15.62 20.66 -10.92
N PRO A 34 -15.63 19.39 -11.38
CA PRO A 34 -16.72 18.72 -12.09
C PRO A 34 -17.75 17.96 -11.23
N LEU A 35 -17.49 17.65 -9.95
CA LEU A 35 -18.35 16.73 -9.16
C LEU A 35 -19.71 17.31 -8.76
N SER A 36 -19.81 18.64 -8.64
CA SER A 36 -21.04 19.39 -8.41
C SER A 36 -21.61 20.01 -9.69
N CYS A 37 -20.98 19.77 -10.84
CA CYS A 37 -21.37 20.40 -12.10
C CYS A 37 -22.66 19.74 -12.65
N PRO A 38 -23.66 20.50 -13.14
CA PRO A 38 -24.93 19.93 -13.59
C PRO A 38 -24.79 18.85 -14.68
N PHE A 39 -23.76 18.97 -15.52
CA PHE A 39 -23.45 18.00 -16.58
C PHE A 39 -22.97 16.64 -16.06
N TYR A 40 -22.49 16.56 -14.82
CA TYR A 40 -22.04 15.31 -14.22
C TYR A 40 -23.22 14.39 -13.86
N GLY A 41 -24.45 14.94 -13.80
CA GLY A 41 -25.70 14.18 -13.66
C GLY A 41 -25.91 13.50 -12.30
N LYS A 42 -24.96 13.63 -11.37
CA LYS A 42 -25.04 13.09 -10.00
C LYS A 42 -24.22 13.94 -9.04
N ASN A 43 -24.64 13.99 -7.78
CA ASN A 43 -23.86 14.54 -6.69
C ASN A 43 -22.92 13.45 -6.15
N VAL A 44 -21.62 13.71 -6.10
CA VAL A 44 -20.62 12.80 -5.54
C VAL A 44 -20.06 13.38 -4.26
N ASP A 45 -20.21 12.62 -3.18
CA ASP A 45 -19.63 12.93 -1.88
C ASP A 45 -18.72 11.77 -1.44
N TYR A 46 -17.42 11.92 -1.70
CA TYR A 46 -16.42 10.91 -1.34
C TYR A 46 -16.24 10.73 0.17
N ALA A 47 -16.70 11.67 1.00
CA ALA A 47 -16.62 11.53 2.46
C ALA A 47 -17.51 10.39 2.99
N LYS A 48 -18.57 10.04 2.23
CA LYS A 48 -19.52 8.96 2.53
C LYS A 48 -19.10 7.61 1.97
N VAL A 49 -18.02 7.55 1.18
CA VAL A 49 -17.54 6.30 0.60
C VAL A 49 -16.80 5.51 1.68
N HIS A 50 -17.18 4.24 1.84
CA HIS A 50 -16.52 3.29 2.72
C HIS A 50 -16.26 2.00 1.97
N LEU A 51 -14.98 1.69 1.75
CA LEU A 51 -14.53 0.55 0.97
C LEU A 51 -13.53 -0.24 1.83
N PRO A 52 -14.00 -1.10 2.75
CA PRO A 52 -13.15 -1.72 3.77
C PRO A 52 -12.00 -2.54 3.18
N LYS A 53 -12.20 -3.15 2.01
CA LYS A 53 -11.11 -3.89 1.32
C LYS A 53 -10.03 -2.96 0.78
N SER A 54 -10.41 -1.80 0.23
CA SER A 54 -9.45 -0.79 -0.23
C SER A 54 -8.70 -0.16 0.94
N GLU A 55 -9.41 0.12 2.04
CA GLU A 55 -8.83 0.64 3.29
C GLU A 55 -7.81 -0.36 3.86
N LYS A 56 -8.17 -1.64 3.95
CA LYS A 56 -7.27 -2.71 4.42
C LYS A 56 -6.02 -2.83 3.55
N ALA A 57 -6.19 -2.81 2.23
CA ALA A 57 -5.08 -2.86 1.28
C ALA A 57 -4.14 -1.65 1.41
N CYS A 58 -4.66 -0.45 1.65
CA CYS A 58 -3.82 0.75 1.75
C CYS A 58 -3.15 0.89 3.12
N TYR A 59 -3.90 0.65 4.20
CA TYR A 59 -3.46 0.99 5.55
C TYR A 59 -2.74 -0.14 6.27
N SER A 60 -2.96 -1.40 5.89
CA SER A 60 -2.52 -2.54 6.70
C SER A 60 -1.79 -3.63 5.92
N GLU A 61 -2.20 -3.94 4.69
CA GLU A 61 -1.73 -5.14 4.00
C GLU A 61 -0.85 -4.87 2.76
N GLY A 62 -0.98 -3.71 2.13
CA GLY A 62 -0.32 -3.42 0.86
C GLY A 62 1.16 -3.13 1.00
N MET A 63 1.97 -3.79 0.17
CA MET A 63 3.39 -3.54 -0.01
C MET A 63 3.75 -3.61 -1.49
N TRP A 64 4.81 -2.90 -1.87
CA TRP A 64 5.33 -2.93 -3.22
C TRP A 64 6.74 -3.47 -3.26
N LEU A 65 6.90 -4.51 -4.06
CA LEU A 65 8.19 -4.94 -4.56
C LEU A 65 8.40 -4.26 -5.92
N PRO A 66 9.37 -3.35 -6.05
CA PRO A 66 9.67 -2.73 -7.33
C PRO A 66 10.02 -3.78 -8.38
N GLN A 67 9.61 -3.56 -9.62
CA GLN A 67 9.76 -4.54 -10.70
C GLN A 67 11.21 -5.02 -10.89
N TYR A 68 12.22 -4.15 -10.69
CA TYR A 68 13.62 -4.51 -10.86
C TYR A 68 14.11 -5.56 -9.85
N VAL A 69 13.45 -5.69 -8.69
CA VAL A 69 13.76 -6.72 -7.69
C VAL A 69 13.42 -8.12 -8.23
N LEU A 70 12.50 -8.20 -9.19
CA LEU A 70 12.08 -9.44 -9.84
C LEU A 70 12.86 -9.76 -11.13
N LEU A 71 13.95 -9.04 -11.41
CA LEU A 71 14.80 -9.28 -12.58
C LEU A 71 16.10 -10.02 -12.26
N GLY A 72 16.23 -10.54 -11.04
CA GLY A 72 17.37 -11.33 -10.60
C GLY A 72 17.39 -12.75 -11.14
N SER A 73 18.44 -13.47 -10.74
CA SER A 73 18.59 -14.91 -10.89
C SER A 73 17.55 -15.68 -10.07
N ARG A 74 17.55 -17.01 -10.19
CA ARG A 74 16.68 -17.85 -9.36
C ARG A 74 17.07 -17.77 -7.89
N GLU A 75 18.37 -17.73 -7.64
CA GLU A 75 18.98 -17.57 -6.32
C GLU A 75 18.53 -16.25 -5.68
N ASP A 76 18.50 -15.15 -6.44
CA ASP A 76 17.97 -13.87 -5.93
C ASP A 76 16.48 -13.96 -5.54
N MET A 77 15.68 -14.76 -6.26
CA MET A 77 14.28 -15.01 -5.87
C MET A 77 14.17 -15.83 -4.60
N ASP A 78 15.04 -16.83 -4.45
CA ASP A 78 15.11 -17.67 -3.25
C ASP A 78 15.51 -16.82 -2.02
N ASP A 79 16.42 -15.85 -2.18
CA ASP A 79 16.79 -14.88 -1.13
C ASP A 79 15.61 -14.00 -0.70
N ILE A 80 14.78 -13.54 -1.65
CA ILE A 80 13.55 -12.79 -1.33
C ILE A 80 12.64 -13.65 -0.45
N VAL A 81 12.39 -14.92 -0.83
CA VAL A 81 11.53 -15.83 -0.06
C VAL A 81 12.11 -16.07 1.34
N ALA A 82 13.41 -16.37 1.43
CA ALA A 82 14.09 -16.63 2.69
C ALA A 82 14.00 -15.43 3.65
N ALA A 83 14.14 -14.20 3.14
CA ALA A 83 13.99 -13.00 3.95
C ALA A 83 12.57 -12.85 4.51
N PHE A 84 11.53 -13.12 3.70
CA PHE A 84 10.14 -13.09 4.17
C PHE A 84 9.85 -14.16 5.23
N GLU A 85 10.35 -15.37 5.03
CA GLU A 85 10.21 -16.48 5.99
C GLU A 85 10.89 -16.14 7.31
N LYS A 86 12.15 -15.67 7.27
CA LYS A 86 12.89 -15.25 8.47
C LYS A 86 12.15 -14.16 9.25
N VAL A 87 11.65 -13.11 8.58
CA VAL A 87 10.92 -12.03 9.25
C VAL A 87 9.62 -12.53 9.87
N ARG A 88 8.93 -13.46 9.19
CA ARG A 88 7.69 -14.07 9.69
C ARG A 88 7.94 -14.95 10.92
N GLU A 89 9.00 -15.75 10.92
CA GLU A 89 9.36 -16.63 12.04
C GLU A 89 9.77 -15.86 13.29
N ASN A 90 10.35 -14.67 13.13
CA ASN A 90 10.82 -13.82 14.22
C ASN A 90 9.89 -12.61 14.47
N ILE A 91 8.63 -12.68 14.01
CA ILE A 91 7.69 -11.56 14.08
C ILE A 91 7.43 -11.12 15.54
N ASP A 92 7.48 -12.05 16.49
CA ASP A 92 7.24 -11.77 17.91
C ASP A 92 8.38 -10.97 18.57
N GLU A 93 9.60 -11.05 18.02
CA GLU A 93 10.74 -10.22 18.46
C GLU A 93 10.60 -8.77 18.00
N LEU A 94 9.78 -8.53 16.98
CA LEU A 94 9.43 -7.20 16.51
C LEU A 94 8.40 -6.59 17.48
N LYS A 95 8.90 -6.07 18.62
CA LYS A 95 8.09 -5.46 19.69
C LYS A 95 6.80 -4.79 19.18
N PRO A 96 5.60 -5.16 19.66
CA PRO A 96 4.40 -4.39 19.39
C PRO A 96 4.55 -2.99 20.01
N PHE A 97 3.88 -1.99 19.42
CA PHE A 97 3.64 -0.72 20.11
C PHE A 97 2.41 -0.87 20.99
#